data_AF-A0A8R2NVY7-F1
#
_entry.id   AF-A0A8R2NVY7-F1
#
_cell.length_a   1.000
_cell.length_b   1.000
_cell.length_c   1.000
_cell.angle_alpha   90.00
_cell.angle_beta   90.00
_cell.angle_gamma   90.00
#
_symmetry.space_group_name_H-M   'P 1'
#
loop_
_entity.id
_entity.type
_entity.pdbx_description
1 polymer ?
#
loop_
_entity_poly.entity_id
_entity_poly.type
_entity_poly.pdbx_seq_one_letter_code
_entity_poly.pdbx_strand_id
1 'polypeptide(L)'
;MYKLPSLAKMAYYACDNIDRDKFDLLDAPDVDMRNCCESLLELFKVDKDQDERNDRQTMFRRSRFAVNDDNIFKHICEKAAFNGHIDCLKLAHEIGVPWDTVPGLADFRGKACDLAAKAGNLECLRYAFENGCPWDEETCSNAALNGHLECLTYAWENGCPWDEQTCNSAALNGHLDCLKYARENGCPWYEKTCQNAAIGGHLECLAYRTG
;
A
#
# COMPACT_ATOMS: atom_id res chain seq x y z
N MET A 1 -5.78 -2.53 18.98
CA MET A 1 -6.16 -1.14 19.27
C MET A 1 -5.14 -0.26 18.57
N TYR A 2 -5.40 0.08 17.31
CA TYR A 2 -4.47 0.85 16.49
C TYR A 2 -4.47 2.31 16.96
N LYS A 3 -3.27 2.89 17.09
CA LYS A 3 -3.10 4.33 17.31
C LYS A 3 -2.90 4.97 15.93
N LEU A 4 -3.96 5.57 15.39
CA LEU A 4 -3.84 6.56 14.32
C LEU A 4 -2.76 7.61 14.73
N PRO A 5 -2.06 8.24 13.76
CA PRO A 5 -1.18 9.37 14.06
C PRO A 5 -1.93 10.34 14.96
N SER A 6 -1.23 10.79 16.00
CA SER A 6 -1.81 11.20 17.29
C SER A 6 -3.26 11.70 17.15
N LEU A 7 -4.16 11.06 17.88
CA LEU A 7 -5.56 11.48 18.01
C LEU A 7 -5.68 13.02 18.19
N ALA A 8 -4.67 13.63 18.80
CA ALA A 8 -4.38 15.06 18.89
C ALA A 8 -4.37 15.81 17.54
N LYS A 9 -3.60 15.39 16.53
CA LYS A 9 -3.51 16.11 15.24
C LYS A 9 -4.76 15.88 14.37
N MET A 10 -5.40 14.71 14.44
CA MET A 10 -6.73 14.53 13.84
C MET A 10 -7.80 15.41 14.50
N ALA A 11 -7.78 15.54 15.83
CA ALA A 11 -8.65 16.46 16.55
C ALA A 11 -8.37 17.92 16.14
N TYR A 12 -7.09 18.32 16.07
CA TYR A 12 -6.64 19.65 15.62
C TYR A 12 -7.22 20.06 14.27
N TYR A 13 -7.17 19.18 13.27
CA TYR A 13 -7.68 19.53 11.94
C TYR A 13 -9.21 19.39 11.80
N ALA A 14 -9.88 18.71 12.73
CA ALA A 14 -11.33 18.66 12.82
C ALA A 14 -11.93 19.91 13.51
N CYS A 15 -11.09 20.71 14.18
CA CYS A 15 -11.45 21.96 14.87
C CYS A 15 -11.68 23.13 13.91
N ASP A 16 -12.55 24.06 14.32
CA ASP A 16 -12.69 25.37 13.69
C ASP A 16 -11.43 26.24 13.92
N ASN A 17 -11.37 27.40 13.26
CA ASN A 17 -10.18 28.26 13.32
C ASN A 17 -9.85 28.72 14.76
N ILE A 18 -10.86 28.89 15.62
CA ILE A 18 -10.67 29.37 17.00
C ILE A 18 -10.05 28.27 17.86
N ASP A 19 -10.53 27.04 17.69
CA ASP A 19 -10.01 25.90 18.43
C ASP A 19 -8.63 25.44 17.92
N ARG A 20 -8.34 25.71 16.64
CA ARG A 20 -7.01 25.52 16.04
C ARG A 20 -5.96 26.43 16.69
N ASP A 21 -6.25 27.73 16.79
CA ASP A 21 -5.33 28.70 17.40
C ASP A 21 -4.99 28.33 18.85
N LYS A 22 -5.95 27.80 19.61
CA LYS A 22 -5.71 27.34 20.99
C LYS A 22 -4.79 26.12 21.05
N PHE A 23 -4.90 25.23 20.07
CA PHE A 23 -4.12 24.01 20.03
C PHE A 23 -2.69 24.27 19.58
N ASP A 24 -2.47 25.24 18.69
CA ASP A 24 -1.13 25.71 18.28
C ASP A 24 -0.34 26.35 19.45
N LEU A 25 -1.04 26.79 20.48
CA LEU A 25 -0.45 27.29 21.72
C LEU A 25 -0.09 26.18 22.73
N LEU A 26 -0.47 24.93 22.48
CA LEU A 26 -0.11 23.79 23.31
C LEU A 26 1.30 23.31 22.94
N ASP A 27 2.15 23.07 23.94
CA ASP A 27 3.47 22.45 23.78
C ASP A 27 3.32 20.94 23.50
N ALA A 28 2.77 20.61 22.33
CA ALA A 28 2.53 19.26 21.86
C ALA A 28 3.65 18.83 20.91
N PRO A 29 4.09 17.55 20.97
CA PRO A 29 5.11 17.05 20.05
C PRO A 29 4.60 17.12 18.60
N ASP A 30 5.47 17.52 17.68
CA ASP A 30 5.14 17.50 16.25
C ASP A 30 4.88 16.05 15.82
N VAL A 31 3.80 15.87 15.07
CA VAL A 31 3.32 14.56 14.63
C VAL A 31 3.44 14.53 13.13
N ASP A 32 4.42 13.78 12.64
CA ASP A 32 4.58 13.47 11.23
C ASP A 32 3.38 12.64 10.75
N MET A 33 2.39 13.33 10.18
CA MET A 33 1.27 12.69 9.54
C MET A 33 1.65 12.43 8.09
N ARG A 34 1.89 11.16 7.77
CA ARG A 34 2.12 10.77 6.38
C ARG A 34 0.95 11.20 5.51
N ASN A 35 1.27 11.52 4.24
CA ASN A 35 0.35 12.06 3.23
C ASN A 35 -1.03 11.36 3.13
N CYS A 36 -1.15 10.06 3.42
CA CYS A 36 -2.46 9.37 3.38
C CYS A 36 -3.45 9.87 4.44
N CYS A 37 -2.97 10.29 5.61
CA CYS A 37 -3.81 10.81 6.69
C CYS A 37 -4.26 12.24 6.39
N GLU A 38 -3.35 13.06 5.84
CA GLU A 38 -3.65 14.41 5.36
C GLU A 38 -4.71 14.37 4.24
N SER A 39 -4.55 13.48 3.26
CA SER A 39 -5.52 13.29 2.19
C SER A 39 -6.92 12.90 2.69
N LEU A 40 -7.01 11.99 3.67
CA LEU A 40 -8.30 11.59 4.28
C LEU A 40 -8.97 12.74 5.03
N LEU A 41 -8.17 13.53 5.74
CA LEU A 41 -8.64 14.66 6.50
C LEU A 41 -9.17 15.79 5.60
N GLU A 42 -8.47 16.10 4.52
CA GLU A 42 -8.96 17.07 3.53
C GLU A 42 -10.28 16.61 2.89
N LEU A 43 -10.47 15.30 2.72
CA LEU A 43 -11.73 14.75 2.20
C LEU A 43 -12.90 15.01 3.16
N PHE A 44 -12.68 14.83 4.47
CA PHE A 44 -13.68 15.12 5.48
C PHE A 44 -13.99 16.61 5.61
N LYS A 45 -13.01 17.51 5.41
CA LYS A 45 -13.25 18.96 5.42
C LYS A 45 -14.19 19.37 4.29
N VAL A 46 -13.93 18.90 3.07
CA VAL A 46 -14.75 19.20 1.89
C VAL A 46 -16.19 18.68 2.05
N ASP A 47 -16.37 17.52 2.68
CA ASP A 47 -17.71 16.92 2.88
C ASP A 47 -18.52 17.64 3.96
N LYS A 48 -17.89 18.16 5.02
CA LYS A 48 -18.58 18.88 6.12
C LYS A 48 -19.33 20.14 5.64
N ASP A 49 -18.96 20.67 4.48
CA ASP A 49 -19.61 21.82 3.84
C ASP A 49 -20.83 21.41 2.96
N GLN A 50 -21.14 20.11 2.86
CA GLN A 50 -22.27 19.57 2.09
C GLN A 50 -23.26 18.79 2.98
N ASP A 51 -24.56 19.11 2.85
CA ASP A 51 -25.68 18.83 3.76
C ASP A 51 -25.93 17.34 4.19
N GLU A 52 -26.52 17.16 5.39
CA GLU A 52 -26.60 15.96 6.25
C GLU A 52 -27.47 14.78 5.73
N ARG A 53 -27.09 14.12 4.62
CA ARG A 53 -27.75 12.85 4.21
C ARG A 53 -26.73 11.74 3.94
N ASN A 54 -26.66 10.85 4.93
CA ASN A 54 -25.49 10.11 5.37
C ASN A 54 -25.44 8.67 4.81
N ASP A 55 -24.54 8.45 3.85
CA ASP A 55 -23.91 7.14 3.60
C ASP A 55 -22.44 7.40 3.21
N ARG A 56 -21.51 6.91 4.03
CA ARG A 56 -20.06 7.13 3.90
C ARG A 56 -19.55 6.66 2.54
N GLN A 57 -20.16 5.62 1.95
CA GLN A 57 -19.75 5.05 0.66
C GLN A 57 -19.83 6.03 -0.52
N THR A 58 -20.61 7.11 -0.38
CA THR A 58 -20.78 8.12 -1.43
C THR A 58 -19.90 9.36 -1.25
N MET A 59 -19.19 9.45 -0.12
CA MET A 59 -18.39 10.62 0.27
C MET A 59 -17.27 10.90 -0.73
N PHE A 60 -16.48 9.88 -1.10
CA PHE A 60 -15.42 10.04 -2.11
C PHE A 60 -15.96 10.54 -3.45
N ARG A 61 -17.11 10.02 -3.90
CA ARG A 61 -17.72 10.44 -5.17
C ARG A 61 -18.14 11.90 -5.15
N ARG A 62 -18.64 12.44 -4.03
CA ARG A 62 -19.06 13.83 -3.90
C ARG A 62 -17.86 14.78 -3.88
N SER A 63 -16.90 14.50 -2.99
CA SER A 63 -15.73 15.37 -2.78
C SER A 63 -14.80 15.41 -3.99
N ARG A 64 -14.70 14.31 -4.76
CA ARG A 64 -13.88 14.26 -5.97
C ARG A 64 -14.28 15.31 -7.03
N PHE A 65 -15.55 15.72 -7.09
CA PHE A 65 -16.02 16.73 -8.06
C PHE A 65 -16.05 18.15 -7.48
N ALA A 66 -15.85 18.31 -6.17
CA ALA A 66 -15.91 19.61 -5.49
C ALA A 66 -14.55 20.34 -5.49
N VAL A 67 -13.46 19.60 -5.62
CA VAL A 67 -12.09 20.13 -5.60
C VAL A 67 -11.49 20.03 -7.01
N ASN A 68 -10.99 21.14 -7.55
CA ASN A 68 -10.26 21.18 -8.83
C ASN A 68 -8.84 20.58 -8.74
N ASP A 69 -8.50 19.94 -7.63
CA ASP A 69 -7.20 19.30 -7.39
C ASP A 69 -7.39 17.78 -7.34
N ASP A 70 -7.30 17.16 -8.51
CA ASP A 70 -7.37 15.71 -8.69
C ASP A 70 -6.28 14.94 -7.90
N ASN A 71 -5.26 15.65 -7.39
CA ASN A 71 -4.06 15.07 -6.81
C ASN A 71 -4.18 14.81 -5.31
N ILE A 72 -5.05 15.54 -4.59
CA ILE A 72 -5.15 15.46 -3.12
C ILE A 72 -5.79 14.15 -2.65
N PHE A 73 -6.74 13.62 -3.42
CA PHE A 73 -7.42 12.35 -3.15
C PHE A 73 -6.84 11.17 -3.92
N LYS A 74 -5.84 11.42 -4.76
CA LYS A 74 -5.19 10.40 -5.56
C LYS A 74 -4.29 9.57 -4.65
N HIS A 75 -4.38 8.26 -4.81
CA HIS A 75 -3.48 7.28 -4.20
C HIS A 75 -3.63 7.05 -2.68
N ILE A 76 -4.78 7.35 -2.06
CA ILE A 76 -4.94 7.17 -0.60
C ILE A 76 -4.77 5.70 -0.21
N CYS A 77 -5.45 4.78 -0.89
CA CYS A 77 -5.36 3.34 -0.64
C CYS A 77 -3.93 2.84 -0.88
N GLU A 78 -3.33 3.25 -1.99
CA GLU A 78 -1.96 2.91 -2.36
C GLU A 78 -0.93 3.39 -1.30
N LYS A 79 -1.03 4.64 -0.85
CA LYS A 79 -0.17 5.21 0.19
C LYS A 79 -0.42 4.52 1.54
N ALA A 80 -1.67 4.28 1.92
CA ALA A 80 -1.97 3.61 3.18
C ALA A 80 -1.42 2.17 3.19
N ALA A 81 -1.56 1.45 2.07
CA ALA A 81 -1.04 0.11 1.87
C ALA A 81 0.50 0.05 1.92
N PHE A 82 1.19 0.98 1.23
CA PHE A 82 2.65 1.06 1.25
C PHE A 82 3.21 1.39 2.65
N ASN A 83 2.50 2.20 3.44
CA ASN A 83 2.97 2.63 4.75
C ASN A 83 2.48 1.73 5.91
N GLY A 84 1.66 0.70 5.64
CA GLY A 84 1.14 -0.21 6.67
C GLY A 84 0.02 0.39 7.51
N HIS A 85 -0.61 1.47 7.04
CA HIS A 85 -1.66 2.18 7.75
C HIS A 85 -3.03 1.52 7.51
N ILE A 86 -3.24 0.34 8.10
CA ILE A 86 -4.44 -0.47 7.89
C ILE A 86 -5.75 0.24 8.24
N ASP A 87 -5.78 1.08 9.27
CA ASP A 87 -7.00 1.85 9.60
C ASP A 87 -7.31 2.90 8.54
N CYS A 88 -6.29 3.59 8.02
CA CYS A 88 -6.46 4.53 6.93
C CYS A 88 -6.94 3.81 5.67
N LEU A 89 -6.43 2.59 5.42
CA LEU A 89 -6.86 1.75 4.30
C LEU A 89 -8.32 1.31 4.43
N LYS A 90 -8.73 0.86 5.62
CA LYS A 90 -10.12 0.51 5.97
C LYS A 90 -11.06 1.70 5.78
N LEU A 91 -10.68 2.84 6.33
CA LEU A 91 -11.47 4.06 6.24
C LEU A 91 -11.58 4.54 4.79
N ALA A 92 -10.48 4.52 4.03
CA ALA A 92 -10.47 4.85 2.61
C ALA A 92 -11.41 3.94 1.80
N HIS A 93 -11.44 2.64 2.11
CA HIS A 93 -12.37 1.72 1.49
C HIS A 93 -13.84 2.02 1.88
N GLU A 94 -14.12 2.25 3.17
CA GLU A 94 -15.46 2.59 3.65
C GLU A 94 -16.04 3.85 3.01
N ILE A 95 -15.20 4.85 2.73
CA ILE A 95 -15.63 6.11 2.07
C ILE A 95 -15.74 5.98 0.54
N GLY A 96 -15.40 4.82 -0.02
CA GLY A 96 -15.52 4.51 -1.44
C GLY A 96 -14.32 4.92 -2.31
N VAL A 97 -13.12 5.08 -1.74
CA VAL A 97 -11.89 5.28 -2.52
C VAL A 97 -11.60 4.00 -3.30
N PRO A 98 -11.34 4.08 -4.63
CA PRO A 98 -10.99 2.92 -5.42
C PRO A 98 -9.63 2.34 -5.00
N TRP A 99 -9.45 1.04 -5.22
CA TRP A 99 -8.19 0.33 -4.95
C TRP A 99 -7.08 0.67 -5.95
N ASP A 100 -7.46 1.26 -7.08
CA ASP A 100 -6.62 1.70 -8.17
C ASP A 100 -6.98 3.11 -8.62
N THR A 101 -5.99 3.85 -9.08
CA THR A 101 -6.18 5.13 -9.75
C THR A 101 -6.04 4.92 -11.26
N VAL A 102 -7.06 5.40 -11.97
CA VAL A 102 -7.31 5.23 -13.41
C VAL A 102 -6.02 5.27 -14.27
N PRO A 103 -5.88 4.39 -15.28
CA PRO A 103 -4.75 4.44 -16.22
C PRO A 103 -4.66 5.80 -16.92
N GLY A 104 -3.51 6.48 -16.81
CA GLY A 104 -3.27 7.72 -17.57
C GLY A 104 -2.33 8.77 -16.95
N LEU A 105 -1.90 8.62 -15.69
CA LEU A 105 -0.94 9.54 -15.06
C LEU A 105 0.23 8.78 -14.43
N ALA A 106 1.45 9.23 -14.70
CA ALA A 106 2.64 8.38 -14.77
C ALA A 106 3.43 8.14 -13.47
N ASP A 107 3.08 8.71 -12.31
CA ASP A 107 4.07 8.82 -11.22
C ASP A 107 3.86 7.89 -10.00
N PHE A 108 2.76 7.15 -9.91
CA PHE A 108 2.56 6.12 -8.86
C PHE A 108 1.79 4.93 -9.45
N ARG A 109 2.51 3.99 -10.07
CA ARG A 109 1.92 2.77 -10.64
C ARG A 109 1.94 1.66 -9.59
N GLY A 110 0.77 1.14 -9.25
CA GLY A 110 0.61 -0.03 -8.39
C GLY A 110 -0.74 -0.01 -7.70
N LYS A 111 -1.44 -1.15 -7.67
CA LYS A 111 -2.66 -1.32 -6.88
C LYS A 111 -2.29 -1.36 -5.40
N ALA A 112 -3.27 -1.19 -4.51
CA ALA A 112 -3.01 -1.30 -3.07
C ALA A 112 -2.34 -2.64 -2.67
N CYS A 113 -2.69 -3.75 -3.32
CA CYS A 113 -2.03 -5.05 -3.12
C CYS A 113 -0.54 -5.01 -3.49
N ASP A 114 -0.18 -4.49 -4.67
CA ASP A 114 1.22 -4.45 -5.13
C ASP A 114 2.11 -3.67 -4.16
N LEU A 115 1.60 -2.54 -3.67
CA LEU A 115 2.35 -1.65 -2.79
C LEU A 115 2.41 -2.18 -1.36
N ALA A 116 1.36 -2.85 -0.87
CA ALA A 116 1.42 -3.57 0.40
C ALA A 116 2.46 -4.71 0.33
N ALA A 117 2.45 -5.49 -0.76
CA ALA A 117 3.39 -6.58 -0.98
C ALA A 117 4.84 -6.05 -1.09
N LYS A 118 5.05 -4.97 -1.85
CA LYS A 118 6.35 -4.30 -2.01
C LYS A 118 6.92 -3.79 -0.69
N ALA A 119 6.08 -3.31 0.21
CA ALA A 119 6.50 -2.77 1.51
C ALA A 119 6.46 -3.80 2.65
N GLY A 120 6.01 -5.03 2.39
CA GLY A 120 5.94 -6.10 3.39
C GLY A 120 4.79 -5.96 4.39
N ASN A 121 3.76 -5.16 4.07
CA ASN A 121 2.62 -4.92 4.95
C ASN A 121 1.55 -5.99 4.77
N LEU A 122 1.79 -7.19 5.30
CA LEU A 122 0.90 -8.36 5.16
C LEU A 122 -0.54 -8.05 5.56
N GLU A 123 -0.76 -7.33 6.66
CA GLU A 123 -2.11 -6.97 7.13
C GLU A 123 -2.86 -6.10 6.12
N CYS A 124 -2.16 -5.15 5.46
CA CYS A 124 -2.74 -4.31 4.42
C CYS A 124 -3.00 -5.12 3.14
N LEU A 125 -2.07 -6.03 2.77
CA LEU A 125 -2.22 -6.91 1.62
C LEU A 125 -3.44 -7.82 1.76
N ARG A 126 -3.58 -8.48 2.92
CA ARG A 126 -4.73 -9.33 3.25
C ARG A 126 -6.03 -8.56 3.15
N TYR A 127 -6.12 -7.43 3.84
CA TYR A 127 -7.34 -6.62 3.86
C TYR A 127 -7.71 -6.10 2.46
N ALA A 128 -6.75 -5.58 1.70
CA ALA A 128 -7.01 -5.09 0.34
C ALA A 128 -7.56 -6.20 -0.55
N PHE A 129 -6.91 -7.37 -0.58
CA PHE A 129 -7.34 -8.51 -1.39
C PHE A 129 -8.73 -9.02 -0.99
N GLU A 130 -8.97 -9.26 0.30
CA GLU A 130 -10.27 -9.74 0.82
C GLU A 130 -11.43 -8.79 0.51
N ASN A 131 -11.14 -7.50 0.28
CA ASN A 131 -12.13 -6.47 -0.06
C ASN A 131 -12.12 -6.08 -1.56
N GLY A 132 -11.58 -6.95 -2.41
CA GLY A 132 -11.71 -6.86 -3.87
C GLY A 132 -10.65 -6.01 -4.56
N CYS A 133 -9.53 -5.70 -3.91
CA CYS A 133 -8.37 -5.17 -4.62
C CYS A 133 -7.81 -6.25 -5.56
N PRO A 134 -7.61 -5.94 -6.86
CA PRO A 134 -6.99 -6.89 -7.76
C PRO A 134 -5.51 -7.06 -7.42
N TRP A 135 -5.02 -8.28 -7.62
CA TRP A 135 -3.61 -8.61 -7.64
C TRP A 135 -3.25 -9.38 -8.91
N ASP A 136 -1.97 -9.42 -9.22
CA ASP A 136 -1.41 -10.12 -10.37
C ASP A 136 0.05 -10.52 -10.08
N GLU A 137 0.76 -11.00 -11.08
CA GLU A 137 2.16 -11.44 -10.97
C GLU A 137 3.09 -10.33 -10.44
N GLU A 138 2.71 -9.05 -10.60
CA GLU A 138 3.45 -7.91 -10.05
C GLU A 138 3.41 -7.90 -8.52
N THR A 139 2.31 -8.33 -7.91
CA THR A 139 2.19 -8.44 -6.45
C THR A 139 3.21 -9.43 -5.87
N CYS A 140 3.30 -10.63 -6.45
CA CYS A 140 4.27 -11.66 -6.03
C CYS A 140 5.71 -11.23 -6.30
N SER A 141 6.00 -10.69 -7.49
CA SER A 141 7.35 -10.25 -7.83
C SER A 141 7.83 -9.07 -6.99
N ASN A 142 6.95 -8.13 -6.62
CA ASN A 142 7.27 -7.04 -5.69
C ASN A 142 7.60 -7.54 -4.28
N ALA A 143 6.85 -8.50 -3.74
CA ALA A 143 7.17 -9.12 -2.44
C ALA A 143 8.53 -9.83 -2.49
N ALA A 144 8.78 -10.60 -3.55
CA ALA A 144 10.02 -11.32 -3.76
C ALA A 144 11.23 -10.38 -3.94
N LEU A 145 11.05 -9.27 -4.67
CA LEU A 145 12.08 -8.26 -4.91
C LEU A 145 12.59 -7.63 -3.62
N ASN A 146 11.73 -7.47 -2.61
CA ASN A 146 12.05 -6.80 -1.34
C ASN A 146 12.20 -7.79 -0.16
N GLY A 147 12.14 -9.11 -0.44
CA GLY A 147 12.39 -10.14 0.55
C GLY A 147 11.26 -10.38 1.55
N HIS A 148 10.04 -9.97 1.19
CA HIS A 148 8.86 -10.10 2.04
C HIS A 148 8.20 -11.47 1.87
N LEU A 149 8.86 -12.51 2.38
CA LEU A 149 8.41 -13.91 2.26
C LEU A 149 6.97 -14.10 2.74
N GLU A 150 6.58 -13.51 3.88
CA GLU A 150 5.22 -13.65 4.41
C GLU A 150 4.15 -13.12 3.44
N CYS A 151 4.43 -12.00 2.75
CA CYS A 151 3.54 -11.45 1.73
C CYS A 151 3.50 -12.36 0.49
N LEU A 152 4.64 -12.88 0.05
CA LEU A 152 4.74 -13.81 -1.08
C LEU A 152 3.99 -15.12 -0.81
N THR A 153 4.18 -15.70 0.37
CA THR A 153 3.50 -16.93 0.83
C THR A 153 2.00 -16.71 0.85
N TYR A 154 1.54 -15.63 1.51
CA TYR A 154 0.12 -15.30 1.57
C TYR A 154 -0.50 -15.10 0.18
N ALA A 155 0.16 -14.35 -0.70
CA ALA A 155 -0.32 -14.09 -2.06
C ALA A 155 -0.48 -15.41 -2.84
N TRP A 156 0.56 -16.25 -2.86
CA TRP A 156 0.54 -17.52 -3.58
C TRP A 156 -0.53 -18.48 -3.05
N GLU A 157 -0.61 -18.69 -1.73
CA GLU A 157 -1.55 -19.62 -1.12
C GLU A 157 -3.03 -19.24 -1.34
N ASN A 158 -3.29 -17.96 -1.58
CA ASN A 158 -4.62 -17.44 -1.84
C ASN A 158 -4.93 -17.26 -3.34
N GLY A 159 -4.07 -17.76 -4.22
CA GLY A 159 -4.31 -17.82 -5.66
C GLY A 159 -3.86 -16.59 -6.45
N CYS A 160 -2.98 -15.75 -5.89
CA CYS A 160 -2.26 -14.75 -6.67
C CYS A 160 -1.34 -15.47 -7.68
N PRO A 161 -1.40 -15.12 -8.98
CA PRO A 161 -0.49 -15.71 -9.94
C PRO A 161 0.95 -15.23 -9.69
N TRP A 162 1.90 -16.03 -10.15
CA TRP A 162 3.30 -15.64 -10.22
C TRP A 162 3.90 -16.08 -11.56
N ASP A 163 4.95 -15.40 -11.97
CA ASP A 163 5.75 -15.73 -13.15
C ASP A 163 7.24 -15.82 -12.78
N GLU A 164 8.10 -16.03 -13.78
CA GLU A 164 9.54 -16.04 -13.55
C GLU A 164 10.12 -14.76 -12.97
N GLN A 165 9.42 -13.62 -13.07
CA GLN A 165 9.89 -12.38 -12.48
C GLN A 165 9.94 -12.47 -10.96
N THR A 166 9.14 -13.34 -10.35
CA THR A 166 9.19 -13.62 -8.91
C THR A 166 10.54 -14.20 -8.51
N CYS A 167 10.96 -15.30 -9.16
CA CYS A 167 12.29 -15.89 -8.94
C CYS A 167 13.41 -14.93 -9.32
N ASN A 168 13.30 -14.26 -10.48
CA ASN A 168 14.31 -13.30 -10.94
C ASN A 168 14.53 -12.14 -9.97
N SER A 169 13.45 -11.63 -9.37
CA SER A 169 13.47 -10.50 -8.44
C SER A 169 14.08 -10.88 -7.10
N ALA A 170 13.70 -12.05 -6.55
CA ALA A 170 14.31 -12.57 -5.34
C ALA A 170 15.81 -12.84 -5.53
N ALA A 171 16.19 -13.44 -6.67
CA ALA A 171 17.59 -13.72 -6.98
C ALA A 171 18.42 -12.43 -7.17
N LEU A 172 17.86 -11.42 -7.84
CA LEU A 172 18.53 -10.14 -8.10
C LEU A 172 18.90 -9.39 -6.82
N ASN A 173 18.06 -9.46 -5.78
CA ASN A 173 18.28 -8.78 -4.49
C ASN A 173 18.76 -9.71 -3.37
N GLY A 174 19.02 -10.99 -3.69
CA GLY A 174 19.62 -11.93 -2.75
C GLY A 174 18.67 -12.48 -1.69
N HIS A 175 17.36 -12.40 -1.92
CA HIS A 175 16.34 -12.90 -1.02
C HIS A 175 16.17 -14.41 -1.18
N LEU A 176 17.14 -15.16 -0.64
CA LEU A 176 17.21 -16.61 -0.79
C LEU A 176 15.95 -17.33 -0.29
N ASP A 177 15.33 -16.88 0.80
CA ASP A 177 14.15 -17.54 1.35
C ASP A 177 12.92 -17.38 0.43
N CYS A 178 12.73 -16.20 -0.17
CA CYS A 178 11.72 -15.99 -1.21
C CYS A 178 12.00 -16.86 -2.45
N LEU A 179 13.28 -16.95 -2.84
CA LEU A 179 13.71 -17.75 -3.99
C LEU A 179 13.50 -19.26 -3.79
N LYS A 180 13.82 -19.76 -2.60
CA LYS A 180 13.56 -21.15 -2.18
C LYS A 180 12.08 -21.45 -2.21
N TYR A 181 11.29 -20.64 -1.52
CA TYR A 181 9.85 -20.81 -1.44
C TYR A 181 9.19 -20.82 -2.83
N ALA A 182 9.52 -19.85 -3.68
CA ALA A 182 8.98 -19.77 -5.04
C ALA A 182 9.34 -21.01 -5.86
N ARG A 183 10.61 -21.44 -5.83
CA ARG A 183 11.06 -22.62 -6.58
C ARG A 183 10.42 -23.92 -6.09
N GLU A 184 10.36 -24.13 -4.78
CA GLU A 184 9.79 -25.35 -4.17
C GLU A 184 8.29 -25.52 -4.46
N ASN A 185 7.60 -24.40 -4.66
CA ASN A 185 6.16 -24.37 -4.97
C ASN A 185 5.86 -24.29 -6.48
N GLY A 186 6.88 -24.42 -7.34
CA GLY A 186 6.70 -24.55 -8.79
C GLY A 186 6.67 -23.24 -9.58
N CYS A 187 7.16 -22.13 -9.01
CA CYS A 187 7.38 -20.90 -9.77
C CYS A 187 8.37 -21.15 -10.93
N PRO A 188 8.09 -20.66 -12.16
CA PRO A 188 9.01 -20.80 -13.28
C PRO A 188 10.40 -20.25 -12.95
N TRP A 189 11.43 -20.98 -13.39
CA TRP A 189 12.83 -20.66 -13.17
C TRP A 189 13.59 -20.71 -14.49
N TYR A 190 14.35 -19.66 -14.81
CA TYR A 190 15.12 -19.59 -16.06
C TYR A 190 16.57 -19.20 -15.84
N GLU A 191 17.37 -19.32 -16.90
CA GLU A 191 18.80 -18.97 -16.88
C GLU A 191 19.04 -17.51 -16.41
N LYS A 192 18.10 -16.61 -16.72
CA LYS A 192 18.12 -15.21 -16.28
C LYS A 192 18.12 -15.06 -14.76
N THR A 193 17.53 -15.99 -14.00
CA THR A 193 17.53 -15.97 -12.53
C THR A 193 18.96 -16.09 -11.99
N CYS A 194 19.79 -16.94 -12.59
CA CYS A 194 21.19 -17.12 -12.20
C CYS A 194 22.06 -15.95 -12.61
N GLN A 195 21.79 -15.37 -13.79
CA GLN A 195 22.43 -14.14 -14.23
C GLN A 195 22.12 -12.99 -13.25
N ASN A 196 20.86 -12.85 -12.83
CA ASN A 196 20.44 -11.84 -11.86
C ASN A 196 21.10 -12.02 -10.49
N ALA A 197 21.18 -13.26 -9.97
CA ALA A 197 21.93 -13.55 -8.75
C ALA A 197 23.41 -13.16 -8.88
N ALA A 198 24.03 -13.42 -10.03
CA ALA A 198 25.42 -13.03 -10.29
C ALA A 198 25.58 -11.51 -10.41
N ILE A 199 24.65 -10.82 -11.07
CA ILE A 199 24.62 -9.34 -11.18
C ILE A 199 24.49 -8.69 -9.80
N GLY A 200 23.61 -9.21 -8.94
CA GLY A 200 23.45 -8.74 -7.56
C GLY A 200 24.59 -9.17 -6.62
N GLY A 201 25.51 -10.03 -7.07
CA GLY A 201 26.61 -10.55 -6.25
C GLY A 201 26.15 -11.54 -5.17
N HIS A 202 24.95 -12.12 -5.31
CA HIS A 202 24.33 -12.98 -4.30
C HIS A 202 24.73 -14.44 -4.50
N LEU A 203 25.92 -14.78 -4.00
CA LEU A 203 26.53 -16.11 -4.14
C LEU A 203 25.65 -17.24 -3.59
N GLU A 204 24.88 -17.01 -2.52
CA GLU A 204 24.00 -18.03 -1.96
C GLU A 204 22.82 -18.36 -2.89
N CYS A 205 22.22 -17.33 -3.52
CA CYS A 205 21.18 -17.51 -4.53
C CYS A 205 21.73 -18.20 -5.79
N LEU A 206 22.98 -17.89 -6.17
CA LEU A 206 23.66 -18.56 -7.28
C LEU A 206 23.98 -20.04 -6.97
N ALA A 207 24.44 -20.33 -5.75
CA ALA A 207 24.73 -21.68 -5.29
C ALA A 207 23.46 -22.54 -5.20
N TYR A 208 22.30 -21.94 -4.94
CA TYR A 208 21.03 -22.66 -4.87
C TYR A 208 20.65 -23.37 -6.20
N ARG A 209 21.24 -22.98 -7.34
CA ARG A 209 21.07 -23.65 -8.64
C ARG A 209 21.63 -25.08 -8.68
N THR A 210 22.62 -25.44 -7.87
CA THR A 210 23.42 -26.66 -8.06
C THR A 210 22.87 -27.92 -7.35
N GLY A 211 21.60 -27.92 -6.95
CA GLY A 211 20.88 -29.07 -6.37
C GLY A 211 19.83 -29.62 -7.32
#